data_AF-A0A514XFB6-F1
#
_entry.id   AF-A0A514XFB6-F1
#
_cell.length_a   1.000
_cell.length_b   1.000
_cell.length_c   1.000
_cell.angle_alpha   90.00
_cell.angle_beta   90.00
_cell.angle_gamma   90.00
#
_symmetry.space_group_name_H-M   'P 1'
#
loop_
_entity.id
_entity.type
_entity.pdbx_description
1 polymer ?
#
loop_
_entity_poly.entity_id
_entity_poly.type
_entity_poly.pdbx_seq_one_letter_code
_entity_poly.pdbx_strand_id
1 'polypeptide(L)' 'MKSLGYQKSYCWVLDGNSTTAFYEKNGAKFSGLTKIEETGGVDLTELAYEWSALETKSRP' A
#
# COMPACT_ATOMS: atom_id res chain seq x y z
N MET A 1 6.41 -13.52 -2.09
CA MET A 1 5.37 -13.19 -1.10
C MET A 1 4.34 -14.30 -0.97
N LYS A 2 3.51 -14.60 -1.99
CA LYS A 2 2.55 -15.72 -1.94
C LYS A 2 3.21 -17.09 -1.73
N SER A 3 4.30 -17.37 -2.44
CA SER A 3 5.09 -18.61 -2.31
C SER A 3 5.73 -18.79 -0.92
N LEU A 4 5.80 -17.73 -0.12
CA LEU A 4 6.30 -17.74 1.25
C LEU A 4 5.16 -17.86 2.28
N GLY A 5 3.91 -18.03 1.84
CA GLY A 5 2.74 -18.20 2.72
C GLY A 5 2.06 -16.90 3.18
N TYR A 6 2.56 -15.72 2.79
CA TYR A 6 1.95 -14.44 3.18
C TYR A 6 0.59 -14.23 2.51
N GLN A 7 -0.39 -13.82 3.32
CA GLN A 7 -1.79 -13.65 2.91
C GLN A 7 -2.12 -12.23 2.43
N LYS A 8 -1.36 -11.24 2.91
CA LYS A 8 -1.52 -9.82 2.61
C LYS A 8 -0.17 -9.17 2.38
N SER A 9 -0.18 -8.08 1.63
CA SER A 9 0.95 -7.15 1.54
C SER A 9 0.49 -5.73 1.81
N TYR A 10 1.35 -4.95 2.45
CA TYR A 10 1.12 -3.55 2.78
C TYR A 10 2.18 -2.67 2.13
N CYS A 11 1.79 -1.46 1.72
CA CYS A 11 2.69 -0.41 1.26
C CYS A 11 2.30 0.89 1.96
N TRP A 12 3.27 1.53 2.61
CA TRP A 12 3.10 2.86 3.19
C TRP A 12 3.43 3.91 2.15
N VAL A 13 2.55 4.90 2.05
CA VAL A 13 2.63 5.97 1.04
C VAL A 13 2.29 7.29 1.71
N LEU A 14 3.03 8.34 1.40
CA LEU A 14 2.70 9.69 1.87
C LEU A 14 1.30 10.11 1.44
N ASP A 15 0.57 10.75 2.35
CA ASP A 15 -0.72 11.36 2.09
C ASP A 15 -0.59 12.42 0.98
N GLY A 16 -1.55 12.44 0.05
CA GLY A 16 -1.53 13.30 -1.14
C GLY A 16 -0.58 12.85 -2.27
N ASN A 17 0.18 11.76 -2.12
CA ASN A 17 1.04 11.27 -3.21
C ASN A 17 0.23 10.60 -4.33
N SER A 18 0.34 11.12 -5.55
CA SER A 18 -0.40 10.60 -6.74
C SER A 18 -0.11 9.13 -7.09
N THR A 19 0.95 8.54 -6.55
CA THR A 19 1.29 7.12 -6.74
C THR A 19 0.23 6.18 -6.18
N THR A 20 -0.63 6.63 -5.25
CA THR A 20 -1.76 5.85 -4.73
C THR A 20 -2.67 5.32 -5.84
N ALA A 21 -2.92 6.10 -6.89
CA ALA A 21 -3.71 5.69 -8.04
C ALA A 21 -3.11 4.46 -8.77
N PHE A 22 -1.77 4.34 -8.81
CA PHE A 22 -1.10 3.16 -9.35
C PHE A 22 -1.38 1.93 -8.48
N TYR A 23 -1.29 2.06 -7.16
CA TYR A 23 -1.55 0.94 -6.25
C TYR A 23 -3.01 0.48 -6.32
N GLU A 24 -3.96 1.41 -6.31
CA GLU A 24 -5.39 1.13 -6.45
C GLU A 24 -5.70 0.42 -7.77
N LYS A 25 -5.12 0.88 -8.88
CA LYS A 25 -5.24 0.22 -10.19
C LYS A 25 -4.70 -1.22 -10.19
N ASN A 26 -3.70 -1.51 -9.35
CA ASN A 26 -3.14 -2.84 -9.17
C ASN A 26 -3.83 -3.64 -8.06
N GLY A 27 -5.00 -3.21 -7.58
CA GLY A 27 -5.82 -3.96 -6.63
C GLY A 27 -5.54 -3.65 -5.17
N ALA A 28 -4.71 -2.65 -4.86
CA ALA A 28 -4.55 -2.17 -3.51
C ALA A 28 -5.81 -1.43 -3.04
N LYS A 29 -6.07 -1.44 -1.74
CA LYS A 29 -7.10 -0.63 -1.10
C LYS A 29 -6.52 0.05 0.10
N PHE A 30 -6.98 1.26 0.42
CA PHE A 30 -6.62 1.89 1.68
C PHE A 30 -7.05 0.98 2.84
N SER A 31 -6.12 0.65 3.73
CA SER A 31 -6.34 -0.29 4.82
C SER A 31 -7.04 0.33 6.04
N GLY A 32 -7.21 1.66 6.06
CA GLY A 32 -7.70 2.41 7.21
C GLY A 32 -6.60 2.81 8.20
N LEU A 33 -5.37 2.30 8.04
CA LEU A 33 -4.25 2.64 8.92
C LEU A 33 -3.52 3.88 8.41
N THR A 34 -3.26 4.80 9.33
CA THR A 34 -2.41 5.97 9.14
C THR A 34 -1.33 6.02 10.21
N LYS A 35 -0.20 6.65 9.90
CA LYS A 35 0.82 7.02 10.89
C LYS A 35 1.36 8.40 10.56
N ILE A 36 1.87 9.09 11.56
CA ILE A 36 2.60 10.35 11.40
C ILE A 36 4.06 10.02 11.67
N GLU A 37 4.96 10.39 10.75
CA GLU A 37 6.40 10.29 10.93
C GLU A 37 7.06 11.64 10.67
N GLU A 38 8.01 11.99 11.53
CA GLU A 38 8.84 13.18 11.34
C GLU A 38 9.95 12.83 10.34
N THR A 39 10.13 13.66 9.32
CA THR A 39 11.24 13.56 8.37
C THR A 39 11.74 14.95 8.00
N GLY A 40 12.97 15.27 8.41
CA GLY A 40 13.62 16.54 8.06
C GLY A 40 13.00 17.77 8.73
N GLY A 41 12.45 17.60 9.93
CA GLY A 41 11.76 18.62 10.72
C GLY A 41 10.30 18.85 10.31
N VAL A 42 9.73 17.97 9.48
CA VAL A 42 8.35 18.06 9.01
C VAL A 42 7.61 16.78 9.36
N ASP A 43 6.44 16.92 9.98
CA ASP A 43 5.53 15.79 10.20
C ASP A 43 4.82 15.43 8.90
N LEU A 44 4.98 14.19 8.49
CA LEU A 44 4.36 13.63 7.29
C LEU A 44 3.39 12.53 7.68
N THR A 45 2.19 12.58 7.10
CA THR A 45 1.20 11.50 7.23
C THR A 45 1.48 10.43 6.20
N GLU A 46 1.58 9.17 6.62
CA GLU A 46 1.61 8.01 5.74
C GLU A 46 0.30 7.22 5.84
N LEU A 47 -0.17 6.72 4.70
CA LEU A 47 -1.34 5.88 4.51
C LEU A 47 -0.89 4.47 4.14
N ALA A 48 -1.42 3.45 4.79
CA ALA A 48 -1.15 2.06 4.41
C ALA A 48 -2.17 1.55 3.38
N TYR A 49 -1.69 1.12 2.24
CA TYR A 49 -2.46 0.41 1.22
C TYR A 49 -2.23 -1.10 1.31
N GLU A 50 -3.29 -1.90 1.23
CA GLU A 50 -3.25 -3.36 1.32
C GLU A 50 -3.68 -4.06 0.03
N TRP A 51 -3.04 -5.19 -0.27
CA TRP A 51 -3.54 -6.17 -1.24
C TRP A 51 -4.05 -7.40 -0.48
N SER A 52 -5.36 -7.63 -0.58
CA SER A 52 -6.03 -8.82 -0.05
C SER A 52 -5.98 -9.93 -1.10
N ALA A 53 -5.19 -10.98 -0.82
CA ALA A 53 -4.80 -12.03 -1.76
C ALA A 53 -3.93 -11.54 -2.92
N LEU A 54 -2.68 -12.02 -2.96
CA LEU A 54 -1.71 -11.78 -4.03
C LEU A 54 -2.08 -12.56 -5.30
N GLU A 55 -3.29 -12.33 -5.82
CA GLU A 55 -3.80 -12.92 -7.05
C GLU A 55 -3.20 -12.18 -8.25
N THR A 56 -2.14 -12.73 -8.85
CA THR A 56 -1.78 -12.35 -10.21
C THR A 56 -2.85 -12.89 -11.14
N LYS A 57 -3.57 -12.03 -11.86
CA LYS A 57 -4.27 -12.47 -13.06
C LYS A 57 -3.21 -13.05 -14.01
N SER A 58 -3.15 -14.36 -14.10
CA SER A 58 -2.46 -15.04 -15.20
C SER A 58 -3.10 -14.52 -16.48
N ARG A 59 -2.36 -13.74 -17.26
CA ARG A 59 -2.80 -13.39 -18.61
C ARG A 59 -2.77 -14.70 -19.42
N PRO A 60 -3.82 -15.02 -20.20
CA PRO A 60 -3.86 -16.23 -21.03
C PRO A 60 -2.73 -16.24 -22.06
#